data_AF-A0A9N9X824-F1
#
_entry.id   AF-A0A9N9X824-F1
#
_cell.length_a   1.000
_cell.length_b   1.000
_cell.length_c   1.000
_cell.angle_alpha   90.00
_cell.angle_beta   90.00
_cell.angle_gamma   90.00
#
_symmetry.space_group_name_H-M   'P 1'
#
loop_
_entity.id
_entity.type
_entity.pdbx_description
1 polymer ?
#
loop_
_entity_poly.entity_id
_entity_poly.type
_entity_poly.pdbx_seq_one_letter_code
_entity_poly.pdbx_strand_id
1 'polypeptide(L)'
;MDGTILRDKRGCHSKSNKLSSETISLMKHQIETIQKKSGRKEHYNLHESKRIYLFDELNVNKLWDHYIEKNPDNKVSYEAYRKHFNENFNISFGYPRMDTCSSCYQFLAEIKCINSQLRTCTDETVKEELNQILKNW
;
A
#
# COMPACT_ATOMS: atom_id res chain seq x y z
N MET A 1 -67.04 6.98 -5.76
CA MET A 1 -65.88 7.39 -4.93
C MET A 1 -64.75 6.45 -5.30
N ASP A 2 -63.88 6.87 -6.22
CA ASP A 2 -62.77 6.01 -6.69
C ASP A 2 -61.57 6.14 -5.77
N GLY A 3 -61.38 5.12 -4.93
CA GLY A 3 -60.22 5.00 -4.06
C GLY A 3 -58.97 4.68 -4.87
N THR A 4 -58.14 5.69 -5.15
CA THR A 4 -56.84 5.45 -5.80
C THR A 4 -55.87 4.89 -4.76
N ILE A 5 -55.59 3.58 -4.83
CA ILE A 5 -54.58 2.93 -3.98
C ILE A 5 -53.20 3.43 -4.42
N LEU A 6 -52.51 4.18 -3.55
CA LEU A 6 -51.11 4.57 -3.76
C LEU A 6 -50.23 3.31 -3.78
N ARG A 7 -49.47 3.11 -4.86
CA ARG A 7 -48.51 1.99 -4.96
C ARG A 7 -47.32 2.24 -4.04
N ASP A 8 -46.92 1.21 -3.30
CA ASP A 8 -45.73 1.18 -2.47
C ASP A 8 -44.47 1.41 -3.34
N LYS A 9 -43.66 2.41 -2.98
CA LYS A 9 -42.42 2.79 -3.70
C LYS A 9 -41.14 2.40 -2.96
N ARG A 10 -41.24 1.61 -1.88
CA ARG A 10 -40.06 1.10 -1.16
C ARG A 10 -39.27 0.17 -2.09
N GLY A 11 -37.93 0.30 -2.08
CA GLY A 11 -37.04 -0.54 -2.89
C GLY A 11 -36.79 -0.07 -4.33
N CYS A 12 -37.41 1.02 -4.79
CA CYS A 12 -37.21 1.57 -6.14
C CYS A 12 -36.17 2.71 -6.21
N HIS A 13 -35.21 2.76 -5.29
CA HIS A 13 -34.13 3.75 -5.35
C HIS A 13 -32.97 3.23 -6.20
N SER A 14 -32.59 3.99 -7.23
CA SER A 14 -31.31 3.78 -7.92
C SER A 14 -30.17 3.99 -6.92
N LYS A 15 -29.11 3.18 -7.02
CA LYS A 15 -27.91 3.33 -6.18
C LYS A 15 -27.15 4.60 -6.58
N SER A 16 -27.59 5.76 -6.10
CA SER A 16 -27.00 7.08 -6.37
C SER A 16 -25.56 7.20 -5.89
N ASN A 17 -25.14 6.35 -4.95
CA ASN A 17 -23.84 6.45 -4.28
C ASN A 17 -22.73 5.63 -4.97
N LYS A 18 -22.94 5.20 -6.21
CA LYS A 18 -21.90 4.48 -6.96
C LYS A 18 -20.89 5.51 -7.48
N LEU A 19 -19.62 5.33 -7.10
CA LEU A 19 -18.52 6.14 -7.63
C LEU A 19 -18.45 5.99 -9.16
N SER A 20 -18.08 7.08 -9.85
CA SER A 20 -17.87 7.03 -11.29
C SER A 20 -16.71 6.10 -11.63
N SER A 21 -16.74 5.51 -12.82
CA SER A 21 -15.63 4.67 -13.32
C SER A 21 -14.31 5.44 -13.40
N GLU A 22 -14.39 6.74 -13.70
CA GLU A 22 -13.24 7.64 -13.75
C GLU A 22 -12.63 7.82 -12.35
N THR A 23 -13.45 8.13 -11.34
CA THR A 23 -13.01 8.25 -9.94
C THR A 23 -12.32 6.97 -9.47
N ILE A 24 -12.93 5.80 -9.74
CA ILE A 24 -12.35 4.50 -9.40
C ILE A 24 -10.99 4.30 -10.06
N SER A 25 -10.86 4.67 -11.34
CA SER A 25 -9.61 4.56 -12.09
C SER A 25 -8.51 5.47 -11.52
N LEU A 26 -8.85 6.70 -11.13
CA LEU A 26 -7.92 7.64 -10.49
C LEU A 26 -7.44 7.13 -9.13
N MET A 27 -8.36 6.65 -8.29
CA MET A 27 -8.02 6.06 -6.98
C MET A 27 -7.10 4.85 -7.15
N LYS A 28 -7.44 3.95 -8.07
CA LYS A 28 -6.63 2.76 -8.37
C LYS A 28 -5.22 3.12 -8.83
N HIS A 29 -5.12 4.03 -9.79
CA HIS A 29 -3.83 4.48 -10.33
C HIS A 29 -2.94 5.11 -9.23
N GLN A 30 -3.51 5.92 -8.35
CA GLN A 30 -2.79 6.50 -7.22
C GLN A 30 -2.25 5.40 -6.29
N ILE A 31 -3.11 4.49 -5.86
CA ILE A 31 -2.75 3.42 -4.91
C ILE A 31 -1.68 2.50 -5.52
N GLU A 32 -1.79 2.12 -6.78
CA GLU A 32 -0.78 1.32 -7.49
C GLU A 32 0.57 2.05 -7.61
N THR A 33 0.56 3.36 -7.88
CA THR A 33 1.78 4.17 -7.91
C THR A 33 2.49 4.15 -6.56
N ILE A 34 1.73 4.25 -5.46
CA ILE A 34 2.27 4.22 -4.10
C ILE A 34 2.83 2.83 -3.77
N GLN A 35 2.13 1.75 -4.13
CA GLN A 35 2.64 0.39 -4.00
C GLN A 35 3.95 0.17 -4.75
N LYS A 36 4.08 0.69 -5.98
CA LYS A 36 5.33 0.56 -6.76
C LYS A 36 6.51 1.28 -6.10
N LYS A 37 6.25 2.43 -5.47
CA LYS A 37 7.30 3.25 -4.84
C LYS A 37 7.69 2.78 -3.45
N SER A 38 6.75 2.23 -2.68
CA SER A 38 6.91 1.98 -1.23
C SER A 38 6.41 0.62 -0.75
N GLY A 39 5.88 -0.20 -1.64
CA GLY A 39 5.32 -1.50 -1.31
C GLY A 39 6.39 -2.56 -1.09
N ARG A 40 6.38 -3.15 0.10
CA ARG A 40 7.18 -4.31 0.46
C ARG A 40 6.32 -5.56 0.35
N LYS A 41 6.92 -6.67 -0.10
CA LYS A 41 6.25 -7.98 -0.17
C LYS A 41 6.81 -8.90 0.90
N GLU A 42 5.95 -9.74 1.46
CA GLU A 42 6.39 -10.82 2.34
C GLU A 42 7.05 -11.93 1.51
N HIS A 43 8.29 -12.30 1.87
CA HIS A 43 9.01 -13.40 1.26
C HIS A 43 8.44 -14.78 1.66
N TYR A 44 7.79 -14.89 2.82
CA TYR A 44 7.52 -16.18 3.48
C TYR A 44 6.07 -16.67 3.45
N ASN A 45 5.14 -15.91 2.87
CA ASN A 45 3.75 -16.33 2.92
C ASN A 45 3.53 -17.49 1.95
N LEU A 46 3.64 -18.72 2.48
CA LEU A 46 3.39 -20.00 1.79
C LEU A 46 1.94 -20.13 1.29
N HIS A 47 1.03 -19.29 1.79
CA HIS A 47 -0.34 -19.20 1.32
C HIS A 47 -0.53 -17.96 0.45
N GLU A 48 -1.24 -18.13 -0.67
CA GLU A 48 -1.56 -17.25 -1.81
C GLU A 48 -1.85 -15.75 -1.57
N SER A 49 -1.86 -15.24 -0.35
CA SER A 49 -2.09 -13.82 -0.07
C SER A 49 -0.81 -13.02 -0.36
N LYS A 50 -0.73 -12.44 -1.57
CA LYS A 50 0.29 -11.45 -1.97
C LYS A 50 0.01 -10.10 -1.31
N ARG A 51 -0.04 -10.07 0.03
CA ARG A 51 -0.26 -8.83 0.78
C ARG A 51 0.92 -7.88 0.57
N ILE A 52 0.62 -6.60 0.38
CA ILE A 52 1.62 -5.55 0.24
C ILE A 52 1.67 -4.73 1.52
N TYR A 53 2.87 -4.45 2.01
CA TYR A 53 3.10 -3.67 3.21
C TYR A 53 3.68 -2.31 2.84
N LEU A 54 2.94 -1.25 3.15
CA LEU A 54 3.40 0.13 3.04
C LEU A 54 4.09 0.57 4.33
N PHE A 55 4.82 1.69 4.31
CA PHE A 55 5.39 2.27 5.52
C PHE A 55 4.32 2.56 6.58
N ASP A 56 4.70 2.43 7.86
CA ASP A 56 3.86 2.73 9.03
C ASP A 56 3.49 4.21 9.15
N GLU A 57 4.31 5.09 8.58
CA GLU A 57 3.99 6.51 8.45
C GLU A 57 2.78 6.76 7.53
N LEU A 58 2.46 5.85 6.61
CA LEU A 58 1.29 5.95 5.75
C LEU A 58 0.07 5.34 6.44
N ASN A 59 -1.10 5.87 6.12
CA ASN A 59 -2.38 5.28 6.51
C ASN A 59 -3.44 5.71 5.49
N VAL A 60 -4.61 5.08 5.53
CA VAL A 60 -5.70 5.36 4.56
C VAL A 60 -6.10 6.83 4.56
N ASN A 61 -6.04 7.53 5.70
CA ASN A 61 -6.34 8.96 5.80
C ASN A 61 -5.34 9.79 4.98
N LYS A 62 -4.03 9.57 5.20
CA LYS A 62 -2.98 10.26 4.43
C LYS A 62 -3.05 9.98 2.93
N LEU A 63 -3.39 8.75 2.55
CA LEU A 63 -3.59 8.39 1.14
C LEU A 63 -4.75 9.17 0.52
N TRP A 64 -5.84 9.36 1.29
CA TRP A 64 -6.99 10.15 0.90
C TRP A 64 -6.69 11.65 0.86
N ASP A 65 -5.97 12.20 1.84
CA ASP A 65 -5.54 13.61 1.86
C ASP A 65 -4.75 13.93 0.58
N HIS A 66 -3.75 13.10 0.26
CA HIS A 66 -2.98 13.22 -0.97
C HIS A 66 -3.83 13.02 -2.24
N TYR A 67 -4.88 12.20 -2.17
CA TYR A 67 -5.78 12.02 -3.31
C TYR A 67 -6.56 13.30 -3.63
N ILE A 68 -7.15 13.94 -2.62
CA ILE A 68 -7.92 15.17 -2.79
C ILE A 68 -7.01 16.31 -3.22
N GLU A 69 -5.83 16.43 -2.61
CA GLU A 69 -4.84 17.45 -2.98
C GLU A 69 -4.47 17.35 -4.46
N LYS A 70 -4.29 16.13 -4.98
CA LYS A 70 -3.93 15.89 -6.38
C LYS A 70 -5.12 15.99 -7.35
N ASN A 71 -6.35 15.77 -6.88
CA ASN A 71 -7.55 15.74 -7.71
C ASN A 71 -8.63 16.70 -7.15
N PRO A 72 -8.39 18.03 -7.14
CA PRO A 72 -9.31 19.00 -6.52
C PRO A 72 -10.70 19.00 -7.15
N ASP A 73 -10.80 18.66 -8.44
CA ASP A 73 -12.06 18.57 -9.20
C ASP A 73 -12.80 17.24 -8.97
N ASN A 74 -12.12 16.21 -8.45
CA ASN A 74 -12.71 14.90 -8.17
C ASN A 74 -12.82 14.64 -6.66
N LYS A 75 -13.81 15.28 -6.03
CA LYS A 75 -14.02 15.16 -4.58
C LYS A 75 -14.65 13.82 -4.23
N VAL A 76 -13.98 13.07 -3.36
CA VAL A 76 -14.49 11.81 -2.81
C VAL A 76 -14.45 11.88 -1.29
N SER A 77 -15.54 11.46 -0.63
CA SER A 77 -15.56 11.34 0.83
C SER A 77 -14.52 10.33 1.32
N TYR A 78 -14.01 10.54 2.53
CA TYR A 78 -13.09 9.61 3.17
C TYR A 78 -13.68 8.19 3.24
N GLU A 79 -14.95 8.06 3.62
CA GLU A 79 -15.63 6.77 3.76
C GLU A 79 -15.69 6.01 2.42
N ALA A 80 -15.98 6.71 1.33
CA ALA A 80 -15.99 6.11 0.00
C ALA A 80 -14.58 5.66 -0.42
N TYR A 81 -13.56 6.49 -0.15
CA TYR A 81 -12.16 6.14 -0.40
C TYR A 81 -11.72 4.93 0.42
N ARG A 82 -11.94 4.96 1.73
CA ARG A 82 -11.60 3.88 2.67
C ARG A 82 -12.32 2.59 2.29
N LYS A 83 -13.60 2.65 1.94
CA LYS A 83 -14.36 1.49 1.49
C LYS A 83 -13.75 0.90 0.21
N HIS A 84 -13.51 1.73 -0.79
CA HIS A 84 -12.88 1.29 -2.04
C HIS A 84 -11.51 0.67 -1.78
N PHE A 85 -10.69 1.30 -0.93
CA PHE A 85 -9.37 0.80 -0.53
C PHE A 85 -9.46 -0.60 0.10
N ASN A 86 -10.29 -0.78 1.12
CA ASN A 86 -10.40 -2.05 1.85
C ASN A 86 -11.00 -3.19 1.00
N GLU A 87 -11.92 -2.87 0.08
CA GLU A 87 -12.59 -3.88 -0.75
C GLU A 87 -11.72 -4.34 -1.94
N ASN A 88 -10.83 -3.48 -2.44
CA ASN A 88 -10.11 -3.73 -3.70
C ASN A 88 -8.60 -3.97 -3.52
N PHE A 89 -8.05 -3.71 -2.33
CA PHE A 89 -6.62 -3.80 -2.09
C PHE A 89 -6.30 -4.61 -0.83
N ASN A 90 -5.44 -5.63 -0.96
CA ASN A 90 -4.89 -6.38 0.17
C ASN A 90 -3.59 -5.72 0.64
N ILE A 91 -3.72 -4.54 1.24
CA ILE A 91 -2.59 -3.73 1.72
C ILE A 91 -2.64 -3.61 3.24
N SER A 92 -1.48 -3.66 3.88
CA SER A 92 -1.31 -3.32 5.30
C SER A 92 -0.23 -2.25 5.47
N PHE A 93 -0.23 -1.59 6.62
CA PHE A 93 0.73 -0.55 6.96
C PHE A 93 1.69 -1.07 8.02
N GLY A 94 2.95 -0.66 7.93
CA GLY A 94 4.04 -1.11 8.78
C GLY A 94 4.66 -2.43 8.33
N TYR A 95 5.26 -3.15 9.27
CA TYR A 95 5.95 -4.41 8.99
C TYR A 95 5.05 -5.62 9.22
N PRO A 96 5.21 -6.69 8.44
CA PRO A 96 4.68 -8.01 8.77
C PRO A 96 4.98 -8.38 10.22
N ARG A 97 3.96 -8.83 10.97
CA ARG A 97 4.13 -9.37 12.32
C ARG A 97 4.52 -10.85 12.27
N MET A 98 5.54 -11.19 11.49
CA MET A 98 6.06 -12.55 11.40
C MET A 98 7.52 -12.56 11.82
N ASP A 99 7.94 -13.67 12.43
CA ASP A 99 9.35 -13.87 12.77
C ASP A 99 10.19 -13.82 11.50
N THR A 100 11.32 -13.11 11.59
CA THR A 100 12.35 -13.11 10.56
C THR A 100 12.74 -14.57 10.30
N CYS A 101 12.62 -15.00 9.06
CA CYS A 101 13.06 -16.33 8.67
C CYS A 101 14.58 -16.54 8.76
N SER A 102 15.03 -17.78 8.54
CA SER A 102 16.46 -18.10 8.45
C SER A 102 17.21 -17.33 7.36
N SER A 103 16.67 -17.17 6.14
CA SER A 103 17.40 -16.48 5.05
C SER A 103 17.56 -14.98 5.32
N CYS A 104 16.50 -14.30 5.75
CA CYS A 104 16.55 -12.91 6.17
C CYS A 104 17.48 -12.73 7.37
N TYR A 105 17.52 -13.67 8.32
CA TYR A 105 18.50 -13.64 9.41
C TYR A 105 19.94 -13.71 8.87
N GLN A 106 20.21 -14.62 7.92
CA GLN A 106 21.53 -14.73 7.27
C GLN A 106 21.90 -13.42 6.55
N PHE A 107 21.00 -12.87 5.73
CA PHE A 107 21.24 -11.61 5.05
C PHE A 107 21.46 -10.43 6.01
N LEU A 108 20.70 -10.35 7.11
CA LEU A 108 20.91 -9.33 8.12
C LEU A 108 22.28 -9.47 8.80
N ALA A 109 22.73 -10.69 9.06
CA ALA A 109 24.06 -10.95 9.62
C ALA A 109 25.17 -10.55 8.65
N GLU A 110 25.02 -10.87 7.36
CA GLU A 110 25.96 -10.48 6.30
C GLU A 110 26.04 -8.96 6.14
N ILE A 111 24.90 -8.28 6.02
CA ILE A 111 24.83 -6.81 5.94
C ILE A 111 25.49 -6.18 7.17
N LYS A 112 25.24 -6.71 8.37
CA LYS A 112 25.86 -6.21 9.60
C LYS A 112 27.38 -6.41 9.59
N CYS A 113 27.86 -7.54 9.09
CA CYS A 113 29.29 -7.81 8.94
C CYS A 113 29.96 -6.83 7.97
N ILE A 114 29.37 -6.65 6.77
CA ILE A 114 29.87 -5.71 5.75
C ILE A 114 29.92 -4.28 6.31
N ASN A 115 28.86 -3.85 7.00
CA ASN A 115 28.84 -2.52 7.65
C ASN A 115 29.90 -2.37 8.74
N SER A 116 30.21 -3.43 9.48
CA SER A 116 31.31 -3.41 10.45
C SER A 116 32.65 -3.26 9.76
N GLN A 117 32.88 -3.99 8.67
CA GLN A 117 34.09 -3.91 7.86
C GLN A 117 34.27 -2.52 7.26
N LEU A 118 33.21 -1.91 6.72
CA LEU A 118 33.23 -0.53 6.21
C LEU A 118 33.68 0.50 7.26
N ARG A 119 33.29 0.30 8.53
CA ARG A 119 33.68 1.20 9.63
C ARG A 119 35.13 1.05 10.04
N THR A 120 35.67 -0.16 9.98
CA THR A 120 37.04 -0.47 10.44
C THR A 120 38.08 -0.39 9.33
N CYS A 121 37.66 -0.49 8.07
CA CYS A 121 38.56 -0.46 6.93
C CYS A 121 39.10 0.96 6.71
N THR A 122 40.43 1.08 6.58
CA THR A 122 41.10 2.33 6.24
C THR A 122 41.36 2.47 4.74
N ASP A 123 41.32 1.36 4.00
CA ASP A 123 41.55 1.32 2.55
C ASP A 123 40.29 1.75 1.78
N GLU A 124 40.43 2.80 1.00
CA GLU A 124 39.31 3.39 0.25
C GLU A 124 38.86 2.49 -0.93
N THR A 125 39.76 1.68 -1.49
CA THR A 125 39.41 0.74 -2.58
C THR A 125 38.51 -0.37 -2.07
N VAL A 126 38.84 -0.94 -0.91
CA VAL A 126 38.04 -1.98 -0.25
C VAL A 126 36.69 -1.44 0.19
N LYS A 127 36.62 -0.19 0.68
CA LYS A 127 35.34 0.45 1.00
C LYS A 127 34.44 0.58 -0.22
N GLU A 128 34.99 0.97 -1.37
CA GLU A 128 34.21 1.12 -2.60
C GLU A 128 33.65 -0.24 -3.04
N GLU A 129 34.44 -1.32 -3.00
CA GLU A 129 33.99 -2.68 -3.30
C GLU A 129 32.85 -3.14 -2.37
N LEU A 130 32.99 -2.94 -1.06
CA LEU A 130 31.95 -3.29 -0.09
C LEU A 130 30.66 -2.47 -0.31
N ASN A 131 30.77 -1.20 -0.70
CA ASN A 131 29.62 -0.38 -1.08
C ASN A 131 28.95 -0.88 -2.36
N GLN A 132 29.71 -1.35 -3.35
CA GLN A 132 29.15 -1.95 -4.56
C GLN A 132 28.39 -3.25 -4.26
N ILE A 133 28.92 -4.07 -3.34
CA ILE A 133 28.21 -5.26 -2.87
C ILE A 133 26.86 -4.85 -2.27
N LEU A 134 26.83 -3.87 -1.35
CA LEU A 134 25.59 -3.39 -0.74
C LEU A 134 24.58 -2.79 -1.73
N LYS A 135 25.02 -2.18 -2.83
CA LYS A 135 24.12 -1.64 -3.87
C LYS A 135 23.43 -2.71 -4.71
N ASN A 136 24.01 -3.91 -4.78
CA ASN A 136 23.46 -5.06 -5.51
C ASN A 136 22.49 -5.91 -4.67
N TRP A 137 22.36 -5.59 -3.38
CA TRP A 137 21.32 -6.11 -2.48
C TRP A 137 20.08 -5.23 -2.50
#